data_AF-A0A5C6QPC9-F1
#
_entry.id   AF-A0A5C6QPC9-F1
#
_cell.length_a   1.000
_cell.length_b   1.000
_cell.length_c   1.000
_cell.angle_alpha   90.00
_cell.angle_beta   90.00
_cell.angle_gamma   90.00
#
_symmetry.space_group_name_H-M   'P 1'
#
loop_
_entity.id
_entity.type
_entity.pdbx_description
1 polymer ?
#
loop_
_entity_poly.entity_id
_entity_poly.type
_entity_poly.pdbx_seq_one_letter_code
_entity_poly.pdbx_strand_id
1 'polypeptide(L)' 'MKLIMKTAFDDLRKNPLHQYQSDANGEKQVVKVYVGELLIAKMIKLKKSVRYFGVEGYQNYLLETKID' A
#
# COMPACT_ATOMS: atom_id res chain seq x y z
N MET A 1 -7.94 -8.89 -0.88
CA MET A 1 -6.57 -8.41 -1.19
C MET A 1 -5.66 -9.61 -1.42
N LYS A 2 -4.70 -9.50 -2.34
CA LYS A 2 -3.74 -10.55 -2.74
C LYS A 2 -2.34 -10.19 -2.23
N LEU A 3 -1.49 -11.17 -1.92
CA LEU A 3 -0.08 -10.93 -1.59
C LEU A 3 0.62 -10.29 -2.79
N ILE A 4 1.42 -9.25 -2.53
CA ILE A 4 2.23 -8.57 -3.54
C ILE A 4 3.66 -8.43 -3.05
N MET A 5 4.57 -8.16 -3.98
CA MET A 5 5.97 -7.88 -3.64
C MET A 5 6.09 -6.55 -2.89
N LYS A 6 7.14 -6.44 -2.06
CA LYS A 6 7.48 -5.18 -1.38
C LYS A 6 7.65 -4.03 -2.35
N THR A 7 8.29 -4.28 -3.49
CA THR A 7 8.53 -3.29 -4.55
C THR A 7 7.22 -2.70 -5.06
N ALA A 8 6.25 -3.54 -5.45
CA ALA A 8 4.93 -3.10 -5.87
C ALA A 8 4.20 -2.27 -4.80
N PHE A 9 4.30 -2.66 -3.51
CA PHE A 9 3.73 -1.86 -2.43
C PHE A 9 4.41 -0.51 -2.27
N ASP A 10 5.74 -0.47 -2.34
CA ASP A 10 6.51 0.77 -2.23
C ASP A 10 6.21 1.72 -3.40
N ASP A 11 6.04 1.21 -4.61
CA ASP A 11 5.66 2.01 -5.78
C ASP A 11 4.29 2.66 -5.58
N LEU A 12 3.30 1.89 -5.11
CA LEU A 12 1.98 2.43 -4.77
C LEU A 12 2.06 3.46 -3.63
N ARG A 13 2.87 3.22 -2.59
CA ARG A 13 2.96 4.12 -1.43
C ARG A 13 3.71 5.42 -1.75
N LYS A 14 4.69 5.37 -2.66
CA LYS A 14 5.51 6.52 -3.05
C LYS A 14 4.89 7.36 -4.16
N ASN A 15 3.81 6.89 -4.80
CA ASN A 15 3.09 7.69 -5.79
C ASN A 15 2.51 8.95 -5.10
N PRO A 16 2.85 10.17 -5.56
CA PRO A 16 2.40 11.42 -4.96
C PRO A 16 0.88 11.66 -5.07
N LEU A 17 0.19 10.97 -5.97
CA LEU A 17 -1.28 11.03 -6.09
C LEU A 17 -1.99 10.17 -5.05
N HIS A 18 -1.25 9.33 -4.33
CA HIS A 18 -1.80 8.42 -3.33
C HIS A 18 -1.58 8.97 -1.92
N GLN A 19 -2.49 8.62 -1.03
CA GLN A 19 -2.36 8.90 0.39
C GLN A 19 -2.00 7.62 1.13
N TYR A 20 -1.30 7.75 2.25
CA TYR A 20 -1.08 6.62 3.13
C TYR A 20 -1.29 6.99 4.59
N GLN A 21 -1.78 6.02 5.35
CA GLN A 21 -1.95 6.12 6.78
C GLN A 21 -1.14 5.01 7.45
N SER A 22 -0.44 5.34 8.52
CA SER A 22 0.24 4.36 9.37
C SER A 22 -0.44 4.31 10.73
N ASP A 23 -0.79 3.11 11.17
CA ASP A 23 -1.31 2.82 12.50
C ASP A 23 -0.42 1.78 13.17
N ALA A 24 -0.15 1.95 14.46
CA ALA A 24 0.70 1.05 15.24
C ALA A 24 0.08 0.81 16.62
N ASN A 25 -0.02 -0.47 16.99
CA ASN A 25 -0.47 -0.91 18.29
C ASN A 25 0.41 -2.07 18.78
N GLY A 26 1.24 -1.80 19.78
CA GLY A 26 2.21 -2.76 20.29
C GLY A 26 3.14 -3.27 19.18
N GLU A 27 3.17 -4.59 18.98
CA GLU A 27 3.99 -5.26 17.96
C GLU A 27 3.36 -5.31 16.57
N LYS A 28 2.16 -4.73 16.41
CA LYS A 28 1.44 -4.69 15.14
C LYS A 28 1.54 -3.29 14.55
N GLN A 29 1.96 -3.23 13.29
CA GLN A 29 1.91 -2.00 12.49
C GLN A 29 1.16 -2.29 11.19
N VAL A 30 0.25 -1.39 10.81
CA VAL A 30 -0.49 -1.44 9.56
C VAL A 30 -0.25 -0.14 8.82
N VAL A 31 0.21 -0.24 7.57
CA VAL A 31 0.26 0.91 6.67
C VAL A 31 -0.75 0.66 5.56
N LYS A 32 -1.66 1.60 5.35
CA LYS A 32 -2.70 1.54 4.33
C LYS A 32 -2.43 2.60 3.27
N VAL A 33 -2.61 2.25 2.00
CA VAL A 33 -2.42 3.16 0.85
C VAL A 33 -3.75 3.33 0.14
N TYR A 34 -4.08 4.57 -0.19
CA TYR A 34 -5.38 5.01 -0.67
C TYR A 34 -5.27 5.86 -1.93
N VAL A 35 -6.28 5.75 -2.80
CA VAL A 35 -6.60 6.71 -3.86
C VAL A 35 -7.94 7.33 -3.51
N GLY A 36 -7.94 8.60 -3.11
CA GLY A 36 -9.10 9.20 -2.43
C GLY A 36 -9.47 8.39 -1.19
N GLU A 37 -10.69 7.86 -1.15
CA GLU A 37 -11.17 6.99 -0.05
C GLU A 37 -10.95 5.49 -0.30
N LEU A 38 -10.50 5.11 -1.50
CA LEU A 38 -10.37 3.71 -1.89
C LEU A 38 -9.05 3.12 -1.36
N LEU A 39 -9.14 2.10 -0.51
CA LEU A 39 -7.98 1.33 -0.04
C LEU A 39 -7.45 0.42 -1.16
N ILE A 40 -6.28 0.76 -1.72
CA ILE A 40 -5.68 0.02 -2.84
C ILE A 40 -4.58 -0.96 -2.41
N ALA A 41 -3.91 -0.70 -1.29
CA ALA A 41 -2.89 -1.61 -0.75
C ALA A 41 -2.73 -1.47 0.75
N LYS A 42 -2.16 -2.49 1.40
CA LYS A 42 -1.73 -2.41 2.79
C LYS A 42 -0.49 -3.26 3.08
N MET A 43 0.34 -2.78 3.99
CA MET A 43 1.37 -3.54 4.69
C MET A 43 0.85 -3.91 6.07
N ILE A 44 1.09 -5.15 6.50
CA ILE A 44 0.91 -5.57 7.89
C ILE A 44 2.24 -6.11 8.39
N LYS A 45 2.76 -5.49 9.45
CA LYS A 45 3.85 -6.02 10.26
C LYS A 45 3.29 -6.54 11.57
N LEU A 46 3.66 -7.76 11.93
CA LEU A 46 3.36 -8.36 13.23
C LEU A 46 4.64 -9.00 13.75
N LYS A 47 5.17 -8.50 14.87
CA LYS A 47 6.49 -8.88 15.39
C LYS A 47 7.57 -8.69 14.31
N LYS A 48 8.18 -9.79 13.85
CA LYS A 48 9.23 -9.82 12.81
C LYS A 48 8.68 -10.11 11.41
N SER A 49 7.42 -10.51 11.29
CA SER A 49 6.83 -10.85 10.00
C SER A 49 6.23 -9.62 9.34
N VAL A 50 6.51 -9.42 8.05
CA VAL A 50 5.95 -8.34 7.24
C VAL A 50 5.32 -8.94 6.00
N ARG A 51 4.09 -8.52 5.69
CA ARG A 51 3.37 -8.91 4.48
C ARG A 51 2.79 -7.69 3.80
N TYR A 52 2.81 -7.71 2.47
CA TYR A 52 2.28 -6.65 1.62
C TYR A 52 1.12 -7.19 0.82
N PHE A 53 0.06 -6.40 0.70
CA PHE A 53 -1.17 -6.80 0.06
C PHE A 53 -1.67 -5.70 -0.87
N GLY A 54 -2.15 -6.07 -2.05
CA GLY A 54 -2.84 -5.19 -2.99
C GLY A 54 -4.29 -5.61 -3.20
N VAL A 55 -5.14 -4.71 -3.66
CA VAL A 55 -6.45 -5.07 -4.22
C VAL A 55 -6.27 -5.83 -5.54
N GLU A 56 -7.33 -6.47 -6.00
CA GLU A 56 -7.35 -7.02 -7.35
C GLU A 56 -7.18 -5.89 -8.38
N GLY A 57 -6.33 -6.11 -9.39
CA GLY A 57 -6.01 -5.08 -10.39
C GLY A 57 -5.16 -3.92 -9.86
N TYR A 58 -4.44 -4.09 -8.74
CA TYR A 58 -3.63 -3.00 -8.16
C TYR A 58 -2.63 -2.37 -9.15
N GLN A 59 -2.23 -3.11 -10.18
CA GLN A 59 -1.32 -2.65 -11.23
C GLN A 59 -1.86 -1.42 -11.96
N ASN A 60 -3.18 -1.24 -12.03
CA ASN A 60 -3.80 -0.07 -12.65
C ASN A 60 -3.47 1.23 -11.90
N TYR A 61 -3.10 1.15 -10.62
CA TYR A 61 -2.70 2.30 -9.81
C TYR A 61 -1.18 2.54 -9.82
N LEU A 62 -0.38 1.69 -10.49
CA LEU A 62 1.08 1.90 -10.60
C LEU A 62 1.44 2.97 -11.66
N LEU A 63 0.55 3.22 -12.62
CA LEU A 63 0.83 3.99 -13.84
C LEU A 63 0.25 5.40 -13.82
N GLU A 64 -0.38 5.82 -12.72
CA GLU A 64 -0.96 7.15 -12.59
C GLU A 64 0.15 8.17 -12.28
N THR A 65 1.02 8.39 -13.26
CA THR A 65 1.96 9.51 -13.34
C THR A 65 1.54 10.31 -14.57
N LYS A 66 0.46 11.10 -14.47
CA LYS A 66 0.17 12.07 -15.54
C LYS A 66 1.02 13.32 -15.31
N ILE A 67 1.93 13.48 -16.26
CA ILE A 67 2.62 14.69 -16.66
C ILE A 67 1.57 15.73 -17.06
N ASP A 68 1.69 16.93 -16.50
CA ASP A 68 1.37 18.21 -17.16
C ASP A 68 2.55 19.15 -16.91
#